data_AF-A0A9P6KJC7-F1
#
_entry.id   AF-A0A9P6KJC7-F1
#
_cell.length_a   1.000
_cell.length_b   1.000
_cell.length_c   1.000
_cell.angle_alpha   90.00
_cell.angle_beta   90.00
_cell.angle_gamma   90.00
#
_symmetry.space_group_name_H-M   'P 1'
#
loop_
_entity.id
_entity.type
_entity.pdbx_description
1 polymer ?
#
loop_
_entity_poly.entity_id
_entity_poly.type
_entity_poly.pdbx_seq_one_letter_code
_entity_poly.pdbx_strand_id
1 'polypeptide(L)'
;MKRALSDFDTAACEVVQKRRRHSLSATHIAPTSQWANVMGWLRAVPSGASPEKPRITPRKCLGTKIHPHTYSIPAMDSRGLDTRRGRKLQTRKRSVSPTKKPTEYRSILLSEAGIFIDCNFEAPDSAPNLEELAVPSELRLLVDRIAKEYCEECRDSAMKGQGEGDWRANASVTVMNKLRRYESFAKILNVNGSDKPWRAELKPERATTVIQRMVMPPPITISPMVVEPKDSTAAAPDQPDSFSSSAGVIFKPPFDNRPAHFETLDNDTLSYTSRYTSTSNSDPESLSTPKPDICVGLEHRSFQPSQQQTLNYLKTDPHAQAIGLHFPFLIFEAKGNAGLFGAQNQAAVGAACMLRILDLVSCGDMVAWSVATEGPIHELWVHHRDVEKKYQSVNKGVWRVTNEDAANAFVGAMAKILLWGSTVYKQRILQALDGMPSFRG
;
A
#
# COMPACT_ATOMS: atom_id res chain seq x y z
N MET A 1 -11.32 42.49 -83.71
CA MET A 1 -12.31 41.40 -83.90
C MET A 1 -12.00 40.29 -82.89
N LYS A 2 -12.98 39.99 -82.03
CA LYS A 2 -13.31 38.73 -81.31
C LYS A 2 -12.21 37.75 -80.82
N ARG A 3 -12.30 37.50 -79.49
CA ARG A 3 -12.15 36.23 -78.71
C ARG A 3 -10.75 35.59 -78.67
N ALA A 4 -10.34 34.83 -77.67
CA ALA A 4 -10.66 34.58 -76.25
C ALA A 4 -9.82 33.33 -75.92
N LEU A 5 -9.04 33.33 -74.83
CA LEU A 5 -8.70 32.12 -74.07
C LEU A 5 -8.15 32.57 -72.71
N SER A 6 -8.66 31.92 -71.68
CA SER A 6 -8.58 32.22 -70.25
C SER A 6 -7.65 31.23 -69.56
N ASP A 7 -6.77 31.71 -68.69
CA ASP A 7 -6.10 30.89 -67.68
C ASP A 7 -6.44 31.42 -66.28
N PHE A 8 -7.00 30.52 -65.48
CA PHE A 8 -7.26 30.61 -64.05
C PHE A 8 -6.62 29.37 -63.43
N ASP A 9 -5.77 29.53 -62.41
CA ASP A 9 -5.49 28.52 -61.37
C ASP A 9 -4.81 29.26 -60.20
N THR A 10 -5.52 29.65 -59.15
CA THR A 10 -6.13 28.91 -58.02
C THR A 10 -5.10 28.29 -57.07
N ALA A 11 -5.00 28.94 -55.90
CA ALA A 11 -4.23 28.54 -54.73
C ALA A 11 -4.74 27.23 -54.11
N ALA A 12 -3.82 26.38 -53.64
CA ALA A 12 -4.14 25.17 -52.90
C ALA A 12 -3.72 25.30 -51.42
N CYS A 13 -4.71 25.10 -50.54
CA CYS A 13 -4.59 24.93 -49.10
C CYS A 13 -3.75 23.68 -48.72
N GLU A 14 -2.86 23.84 -47.75
CA GLU A 14 -2.21 22.73 -47.05
C GLU A 14 -3.19 22.01 -46.11
N VAL A 15 -3.41 20.72 -46.36
CA VAL A 15 -4.16 19.81 -45.49
C VAL A 15 -3.19 19.06 -44.58
N VAL A 16 -3.36 19.26 -43.27
CA VAL A 16 -2.65 18.52 -42.22
C VAL A 16 -3.04 17.03 -42.26
N GLN A 17 -2.11 16.18 -42.69
CA GLN A 17 -2.28 14.73 -42.69
C GLN A 17 -2.08 14.12 -41.29
N LYS A 18 -3.09 13.38 -40.84
CA LYS A 18 -3.06 12.51 -39.65
C LYS A 18 -1.96 11.44 -39.78
N ARG A 19 -1.05 11.40 -38.80
CA ARG A 19 -0.05 10.32 -38.64
C ARG A 19 -0.73 8.96 -38.47
N ARG A 20 -0.62 8.08 -39.47
CA ARG A 20 -0.84 6.63 -39.34
C ARG A 20 0.33 6.03 -38.55
N ARG A 21 0.02 5.22 -37.53
CA ARG A 21 1.02 4.40 -36.83
C ARG A 21 1.49 3.29 -37.77
N HIS A 22 2.79 3.23 -38.02
CA HIS A 22 3.44 2.07 -38.63
C HIS A 22 3.51 0.94 -37.60
N SER A 23 2.96 -0.21 -37.95
CA SER A 23 3.19 -1.49 -37.27
C SER A 23 4.60 -1.98 -37.60
N LEU A 24 5.44 -2.18 -36.59
CA LEU A 24 6.73 -2.86 -36.74
C LEU A 24 6.52 -4.38 -36.70
N SER A 25 7.23 -5.11 -37.57
CA SER A 25 7.22 -6.57 -37.62
C SER A 25 8.04 -7.15 -36.47
N ALA A 26 7.43 -8.02 -35.66
CA ALA A 26 8.14 -8.80 -34.66
C ALA A 26 8.77 -10.04 -35.30
N THR A 27 10.10 -10.05 -35.40
CA THR A 27 10.90 -11.28 -35.50
C THR A 27 12.01 -11.18 -34.47
N HIS A 28 11.73 -11.63 -33.25
CA HIS A 28 12.76 -12.01 -32.29
C HIS A 28 12.27 -13.28 -31.58
N ILE A 29 13.04 -14.34 -31.76
CA ILE A 29 12.88 -15.63 -31.11
C ILE A 29 13.25 -15.42 -29.63
N ALA A 30 12.28 -15.60 -28.74
CA ALA A 30 12.49 -15.55 -27.29
C ALA A 30 13.06 -16.90 -26.80
N PRO A 31 13.94 -16.91 -25.78
CA PRO A 31 14.39 -18.15 -25.15
C PRO A 31 13.24 -18.77 -24.33
N THR A 32 13.07 -20.08 -24.47
CA THR A 32 12.08 -20.89 -23.74
C THR A 32 12.39 -20.91 -22.25
N SER A 33 11.67 -20.09 -21.47
CA SER A 33 11.65 -20.14 -20.01
C SER A 33 10.42 -20.92 -19.50
N GLN A 34 10.63 -21.62 -18.40
CA GLN A 34 9.83 -22.71 -17.85
C GLN A 34 8.51 -22.28 -17.17
N TRP A 35 7.84 -21.23 -17.67
CA TRP A 35 6.64 -20.63 -17.07
C TRP A 35 5.34 -20.80 -17.87
N ALA A 36 5.35 -21.64 -18.92
CA ALA A 36 4.20 -21.87 -19.79
C ALA A 36 3.01 -22.62 -19.13
N ASN A 37 3.12 -23.05 -17.86
CA ASN A 37 2.05 -23.81 -17.18
C ASN A 37 1.01 -22.95 -16.43
N VAL A 38 1.11 -21.62 -16.46
CA VAL A 38 0.20 -20.76 -15.68
C VAL A 38 -0.99 -20.19 -16.47
N MET A 39 -1.04 -20.33 -17.81
CA MET A 39 -2.13 -19.79 -18.64
C MET A 39 -3.02 -20.85 -19.33
N GLY A 40 -2.99 -22.10 -18.89
CA GLY A 40 -3.78 -23.19 -19.45
C GLY A 40 -4.98 -23.62 -18.60
N TRP A 41 -5.96 -22.74 -18.33
CA TRP A 41 -7.20 -23.14 -17.64
C TRP A 41 -8.45 -22.58 -18.31
N LEU A 42 -8.84 -23.23 -19.42
CA LEU A 42 -10.23 -23.39 -19.86
C LEU A 42 -10.28 -24.63 -20.77
N ARG A 43 -10.88 -25.71 -20.24
CA ARG A 43 -11.10 -27.07 -20.79
C ARG A 43 -10.02 -28.11 -20.51
N ALA A 44 -10.31 -28.96 -19.52
CA ALA A 44 -10.12 -30.41 -19.64
C ALA A 44 -11.08 -31.12 -18.67
N VAL A 45 -12.13 -31.73 -19.21
CA VAL A 45 -12.89 -32.80 -18.56
C VAL A 45 -12.09 -34.08 -18.80
N PRO A 46 -11.77 -34.91 -17.80
CA PRO A 46 -11.18 -36.21 -18.07
C PRO A 46 -12.27 -37.17 -18.56
N SER A 47 -12.23 -37.53 -19.85
CA SER A 47 -12.85 -38.75 -20.34
C SER A 47 -11.89 -39.91 -20.09
N GLY A 48 -12.29 -40.86 -19.26
CA GLY A 48 -11.55 -42.11 -19.10
C GLY A 48 -11.68 -42.75 -17.73
N ALA A 49 -12.86 -43.29 -17.40
CA ALA A 49 -13.01 -44.26 -16.31
C ALA A 49 -13.33 -45.63 -16.93
N SER A 50 -12.39 -46.57 -16.78
CA SER A 50 -12.59 -48.01 -17.01
C SER A 50 -13.06 -48.65 -15.69
N PRO A 51 -13.90 -49.71 -15.71
CA PRO A 51 -14.73 -50.06 -14.57
C PRO A 51 -14.02 -51.02 -13.61
N GLU A 52 -13.76 -50.57 -12.39
CA GLU A 52 -13.38 -51.45 -11.28
C GLU A 52 -14.61 -51.91 -10.48
N LYS A 53 -14.65 -53.21 -10.22
CA LYS A 53 -15.74 -53.95 -9.57
C LYS A 53 -15.91 -53.56 -8.10
N PRO A 54 -17.15 -53.60 -7.56
CA PRO A 54 -17.43 -53.23 -6.18
C PRO A 54 -17.04 -54.36 -5.20
N ARG A 55 -16.20 -54.04 -4.20
CA ARG A 55 -16.02 -54.86 -3.00
C ARG A 55 -16.96 -54.35 -1.91
N ILE A 56 -17.90 -55.22 -1.53
CA ILE A 56 -18.82 -55.07 -0.41
C ILE A 56 -18.08 -55.49 0.86
N THR A 57 -18.07 -54.63 1.88
CA THR A 57 -17.85 -55.04 3.27
C THR A 57 -18.86 -54.34 4.18
N PRO A 58 -19.58 -55.08 5.04
CA PRO A 58 -20.60 -54.52 5.91
C PRO A 58 -19.97 -53.96 7.20
N ARG A 59 -20.21 -52.68 7.48
CA ARG A 59 -19.87 -52.06 8.76
C ARG A 59 -21.05 -52.20 9.71
N LYS A 60 -20.87 -53.00 10.76
CA LYS A 60 -21.79 -53.17 11.90
C LYS A 60 -21.96 -51.84 12.64
N CYS A 61 -23.18 -51.34 12.72
CA CYS A 61 -23.57 -50.31 13.68
C CYS A 61 -23.67 -50.93 15.08
N LEU A 62 -22.78 -50.55 15.99
CA LEU A 62 -22.94 -50.75 17.42
C LEU A 62 -23.58 -49.48 17.99
N GLY A 63 -24.81 -49.64 18.49
CA GLY A 63 -25.55 -48.59 19.15
C GLY A 63 -25.03 -48.33 20.55
N THR A 64 -24.79 -47.06 20.86
CA THR A 64 -24.53 -46.59 22.22
C THR A 64 -25.78 -45.90 22.74
N LYS A 65 -26.37 -46.48 23.79
CA LYS A 65 -27.51 -45.92 24.53
C LYS A 65 -27.08 -44.63 25.23
N ILE A 66 -27.83 -43.56 25.04
CA ILE A 66 -27.72 -42.31 25.82
C ILE A 66 -28.92 -42.25 26.78
N HIS A 67 -28.62 -42.16 28.08
CA HIS A 67 -29.58 -41.88 29.14
C HIS A 67 -29.94 -40.38 29.15
N PRO A 68 -31.22 -39.98 29.29
CA PRO A 68 -31.59 -38.59 29.48
C PRO A 68 -31.56 -38.23 30.98
N HIS A 69 -30.76 -37.23 31.35
CA HIS A 69 -30.93 -36.52 32.61
C HIS A 69 -31.83 -35.31 32.39
N THR A 70 -32.98 -35.36 33.07
CA THR A 70 -33.98 -34.31 33.20
C THR A 70 -33.45 -33.22 34.14
N TYR A 71 -33.36 -31.97 33.66
CA TYR A 71 -33.27 -30.80 34.51
C TYR A 71 -34.47 -29.89 34.25
N SER A 72 -35.25 -29.69 35.31
CA SER A 72 -36.42 -28.81 35.37
C SER A 72 -35.98 -27.34 35.37
N ILE A 73 -36.55 -26.54 34.48
CA ILE A 73 -36.47 -25.07 34.52
C ILE A 73 -37.83 -24.54 34.98
N PRO A 74 -37.89 -23.67 36.01
CA PRO A 74 -39.13 -23.05 36.42
C PRO A 74 -39.57 -21.97 35.43
N ALA A 75 -40.86 -21.99 35.11
CA ALA A 75 -41.56 -20.98 34.34
C ALA A 75 -41.56 -19.63 35.08
N MET A 76 -41.24 -18.56 34.35
CA MET A 76 -41.63 -17.21 34.76
C MET A 76 -42.47 -16.54 33.69
N ASP A 77 -43.53 -15.93 34.20
CA ASP A 77 -44.68 -15.38 33.53
C ASP A 77 -44.37 -14.20 32.60
N SER A 78 -45.11 -14.21 31.50
CA SER A 78 -45.38 -13.13 30.58
C SER A 78 -46.13 -11.94 31.22
N ARG A 79 -45.65 -10.73 30.94
CA ARG A 79 -46.40 -9.44 30.82
C ARG A 79 -45.36 -8.40 30.38
N GLY A 80 -45.27 -7.98 29.12
CA GLY A 80 -46.30 -7.27 28.36
C GLY A 80 -46.01 -5.77 28.45
N LEU A 81 -45.49 -5.15 27.38
CA LEU A 81 -45.81 -3.78 26.93
C LEU A 81 -45.01 -3.43 25.65
N ASP A 82 -45.77 -3.35 24.56
CA ASP A 82 -45.40 -2.88 23.24
C ASP A 82 -44.81 -1.46 23.24
N THR A 83 -43.60 -1.30 22.72
CA THR A 83 -43.19 -0.04 22.07
C THR A 83 -42.58 -0.35 20.71
N ARG A 84 -43.47 -0.38 19.73
CA ARG A 84 -43.25 -0.55 18.29
C ARG A 84 -42.42 0.62 17.74
N ARG A 85 -41.09 0.57 17.87
CA ARG A 85 -40.18 1.48 17.15
C ARG A 85 -40.15 1.11 15.67
N GLY A 86 -40.84 1.92 14.86
CA GLY A 86 -40.79 1.84 13.40
C GLY A 86 -39.35 2.04 12.89
N ARG A 87 -38.70 0.94 12.49
CA ARG A 87 -37.49 0.97 11.66
C ARG A 87 -37.87 1.54 10.29
N LYS A 88 -37.68 2.84 10.11
CA LYS A 88 -37.60 3.44 8.78
C LYS A 88 -36.42 2.78 8.05
N LEU A 89 -36.74 1.87 7.12
CA LEU A 89 -35.82 1.41 6.07
C LEU A 89 -35.53 2.61 5.18
N GLN A 90 -34.60 3.46 5.63
CA GLN A 90 -34.07 4.54 4.83
C GLN A 90 -33.08 3.89 3.86
N THR A 91 -33.62 3.40 2.74
CA THR A 91 -32.86 2.96 1.57
C THR A 91 -32.08 4.18 1.05
N ARG A 92 -30.91 4.43 1.65
CA ARG A 92 -29.97 5.43 1.14
C ARG A 92 -29.60 4.99 -0.27
N LYS A 93 -30.06 5.74 -1.27
CA LYS A 93 -29.52 5.67 -2.63
C LYS A 93 -28.01 5.80 -2.50
N ARG A 94 -27.29 4.70 -2.74
CA ARG A 94 -25.83 4.70 -2.82
C ARG A 94 -25.49 5.69 -3.92
N SER A 95 -24.82 6.79 -3.60
CA SER A 95 -24.16 7.59 -4.61
C SER A 95 -23.19 6.66 -5.31
N VAL A 96 -23.40 6.46 -6.60
CA VAL A 96 -22.48 5.69 -7.43
C VAL A 96 -21.22 6.55 -7.47
N SER A 97 -20.25 6.23 -6.63
CA SER A 97 -18.91 6.83 -6.74
C SER A 97 -18.48 6.68 -8.19
N PRO A 98 -17.92 7.72 -8.83
CA PRO A 98 -17.44 7.65 -10.20
C PRO A 98 -16.48 6.47 -10.31
N THR A 99 -16.99 5.35 -10.81
CA THR A 99 -16.25 4.11 -10.95
C THR A 99 -15.53 4.23 -12.28
N LYS A 100 -14.52 5.11 -12.31
CA LYS A 100 -13.51 5.07 -13.37
C LYS A 100 -13.09 3.61 -13.45
N LYS A 101 -13.13 3.04 -14.66
CA LYS A 101 -12.79 1.63 -14.83
C LYS A 101 -11.38 1.43 -14.27
N PRO A 102 -11.08 0.31 -13.59
CA PRO A 102 -9.75 0.12 -12.97
C PRO A 102 -8.59 0.37 -13.94
N THR A 103 -8.80 0.07 -15.23
CA THR A 103 -7.87 0.37 -16.33
C THR A 103 -7.62 1.87 -16.53
N GLU A 104 -8.66 2.70 -16.50
CA GLU A 104 -8.55 4.16 -16.63
C GLU A 104 -7.81 4.77 -15.43
N TYR A 105 -8.03 4.22 -14.23
CA TYR A 105 -7.30 4.64 -13.03
C TYR A 105 -5.79 4.42 -13.21
N ARG A 106 -5.37 3.23 -13.68
CA ARG A 106 -3.96 2.92 -13.92
C ARG A 106 -3.38 3.76 -15.07
N SER A 107 -4.09 3.89 -16.19
CA SER A 107 -3.58 4.58 -17.37
C SER A 107 -3.49 6.10 -17.23
N ILE A 108 -4.29 6.71 -16.35
CA ILE A 108 -4.35 8.16 -16.15
C ILE A 108 -3.72 8.55 -14.81
N LEU A 109 -4.31 8.10 -13.70
CA LEU A 109 -3.95 8.63 -12.38
C LEU A 109 -2.61 8.08 -11.88
N LEU A 110 -2.36 6.78 -12.05
CA LEU A 110 -1.07 6.19 -11.65
C LEU A 110 0.07 6.67 -12.55
N SER A 111 -0.12 6.65 -13.87
CA SER A 111 0.90 7.07 -14.84
C SER A 111 1.30 8.55 -14.67
N GLU A 112 0.35 9.45 -14.42
CA GLU A 112 0.64 10.86 -14.15
C GLU A 112 1.38 11.10 -12.83
N ALA A 113 1.20 10.19 -11.87
CA ALA A 113 1.97 10.17 -10.61
C ALA A 113 3.31 9.41 -10.75
N GLY A 114 3.65 8.98 -11.96
CA GLY A 114 4.87 8.22 -12.26
C GLY A 114 4.86 6.79 -11.73
N ILE A 115 3.70 6.19 -11.46
CA ILE A 115 3.55 4.82 -10.96
C ILE A 115 3.16 3.88 -12.10
N PHE A 116 3.97 2.84 -12.30
CA PHE A 116 3.82 1.86 -13.35
C PHE A 116 3.80 0.45 -12.75
N ILE A 117 2.95 -0.40 -13.31
CA ILE A 117 2.75 -1.79 -12.86
C ILE A 117 2.87 -2.67 -14.11
N ASP A 118 3.75 -3.68 -14.05
CA ASP A 118 4.07 -4.58 -15.17
C ASP A 118 4.52 -3.86 -16.46
N CYS A 119 5.26 -2.76 -16.33
CA CYS A 119 5.88 -2.08 -17.46
C CYS A 119 7.35 -2.52 -17.68
N ASN A 120 8.02 -2.95 -16.61
CA ASN A 120 9.33 -3.59 -16.64
C ASN A 120 9.23 -4.92 -15.90
N PHE A 121 9.82 -5.98 -16.45
CA PHE A 121 9.79 -7.33 -15.88
C PHE A 121 11.07 -7.68 -15.10
N GLU A 122 12.11 -6.86 -15.25
CA GLU A 122 13.37 -7.03 -14.55
C GLU A 122 13.32 -6.28 -13.22
N ALA A 123 13.60 -6.99 -12.14
CA ALA A 123 13.82 -6.32 -10.85
C ALA A 123 15.21 -5.71 -10.83
N PRO A 124 15.42 -4.63 -10.06
CA PRO A 124 16.74 -4.04 -9.92
C PRO A 124 17.67 -5.03 -9.23
N ASP A 125 18.96 -4.96 -9.55
CA ASP A 125 20.02 -5.77 -8.93
C ASP A 125 20.07 -5.58 -7.40
N SER A 126 19.53 -4.46 -6.90
CA SER A 126 19.45 -4.17 -5.49
C SER A 126 18.35 -4.93 -4.74
N ALA A 127 17.38 -5.51 -5.46
CA ALA A 127 16.36 -6.38 -4.89
C ALA A 127 17.04 -7.68 -4.43
N PRO A 128 16.80 -8.14 -3.18
CA PRO A 128 17.35 -9.42 -2.76
C PRO A 128 16.80 -10.54 -3.65
N ASN A 129 17.69 -11.40 -4.15
CA ASN A 129 17.25 -12.64 -4.76
C ASN A 129 16.69 -13.54 -3.64
N LEU A 130 15.36 -13.61 -3.53
CA LEU A 130 14.71 -14.41 -2.50
C LEU A 130 15.09 -15.89 -2.61
N GLU A 131 15.39 -16.41 -3.79
CA GLU A 131 15.77 -17.82 -3.95
C GLU A 131 17.14 -18.14 -3.34
N GLU A 132 18.06 -17.19 -3.38
CA GLU A 132 19.42 -17.35 -2.83
C GLU A 132 19.49 -17.08 -1.31
N LEU A 133 18.46 -16.43 -0.74
CA LEU A 133 18.48 -16.11 0.68
C LEU A 133 18.27 -17.38 1.53
N ALA A 134 19.35 -17.84 2.15
CA ALA A 134 19.34 -18.98 3.05
C ALA A 134 18.45 -18.72 4.27
N VAL A 135 17.49 -19.62 4.50
CA VAL A 135 16.60 -19.57 5.66
C VAL A 135 17.18 -20.46 6.76
N PRO A 136 17.44 -19.94 7.98
CA PRO A 136 17.88 -20.76 9.10
C PRO A 136 16.94 -21.95 9.35
N SER A 137 17.49 -23.10 9.75
CA SER A 137 16.73 -24.34 9.91
C SER A 137 15.58 -24.20 10.90
N GLU A 138 15.76 -23.44 11.98
CA GLU A 138 14.74 -23.15 12.99
C GLU A 138 13.58 -22.35 12.39
N LEU A 139 13.90 -21.35 11.56
CA LEU A 139 12.90 -20.56 10.84
C LEU A 139 12.20 -21.40 9.77
N ARG A 140 12.90 -22.34 9.12
CA ARG A 140 12.30 -23.26 8.14
C ARG A 140 11.23 -24.16 8.77
N LEU A 141 11.50 -24.74 9.93
CA LEU A 141 10.53 -25.54 10.68
C LEU A 141 9.29 -24.71 11.10
N LEU A 142 9.49 -23.43 11.45
CA LEU A 142 8.40 -22.51 11.74
C LEU A 142 7.58 -22.20 10.49
N VAL A 143 8.24 -21.95 9.35
CA VAL A 143 7.60 -21.73 8.04
C VAL A 143 6.73 -22.91 7.65
N ASP A 144 7.24 -24.13 7.73
CA ASP A 144 6.50 -25.34 7.32
C ASP A 144 5.23 -25.52 8.17
N ARG A 145 5.32 -25.24 9.47
CA ARG A 145 4.18 -25.28 10.39
C ARG A 145 3.13 -24.22 10.06
N ILE A 146 3.56 -22.97 9.89
CA ILE A 146 2.67 -21.84 9.56
C ILE A 146 2.01 -22.09 8.20
N ALA A 147 2.75 -22.57 7.21
CA ALA A 147 2.23 -22.85 5.87
C ALA A 147 1.13 -23.90 5.88
N LYS A 148 1.31 -24.99 6.63
CA LYS A 148 0.29 -26.03 6.77
C LYS A 148 -0.99 -25.47 7.41
N GLU A 149 -0.86 -24.79 8.54
CA GLU A 149 -2.00 -24.19 9.25
C GLU A 149 -2.72 -23.15 8.38
N TYR A 150 -1.96 -22.27 7.72
CA TYR A 150 -2.52 -21.26 6.81
C TYR A 150 -3.26 -21.90 5.63
N CYS A 151 -2.72 -22.99 5.07
CA CYS A 151 -3.38 -23.72 3.99
C CYS A 151 -4.73 -24.31 4.44
N GLU A 152 -4.77 -24.91 5.63
CA GLU A 152 -5.98 -25.48 6.23
C GLU A 152 -7.05 -24.39 6.49
N GLU A 153 -6.65 -23.26 7.09
CA GLU A 153 -7.53 -22.10 7.31
C GLU A 153 -8.06 -21.52 6.00
N CYS A 154 -7.20 -21.36 4.98
CA CYS A 154 -7.61 -20.87 3.67
C CYS A 154 -8.57 -21.84 2.95
N ARG A 155 -8.41 -23.16 3.10
CA ARG A 155 -9.36 -24.14 2.57
C ARG A 155 -10.73 -24.01 3.24
N ASP A 156 -10.75 -23.88 4.56
CA ASP A 156 -11.97 -23.69 5.33
C ASP A 156 -12.68 -22.37 4.96
N SER A 157 -11.94 -21.26 4.87
CA SER A 157 -12.45 -19.97 4.41
C SER A 157 -13.04 -20.03 3.00
N ALA A 158 -12.36 -20.73 2.07
CA ALA A 158 -12.88 -20.93 0.72
C ALA A 158 -14.18 -21.76 0.71
N MET A 159 -14.23 -22.85 1.48
CA MET A 159 -15.42 -23.70 1.59
C MET A 159 -16.64 -22.96 2.17
N LYS A 160 -16.39 -22.09 3.15
CA LYS A 160 -17.43 -21.28 3.80
C LYS A 160 -17.83 -20.02 3.02
N GLY A 161 -17.12 -19.71 1.92
CA GLY A 161 -17.35 -18.49 1.15
C GLY A 161 -17.05 -17.21 1.94
N GLN A 162 -15.99 -17.25 2.77
CA GLN A 162 -15.62 -16.14 3.65
C GLN A 162 -15.18 -14.90 2.86
N GLY A 163 -15.39 -13.73 3.47
CA GLY A 163 -15.15 -12.43 2.85
C GLY A 163 -13.70 -11.95 3.00
N GLU A 164 -13.41 -10.80 2.38
CA GLU A 164 -12.10 -10.13 2.42
C GLU A 164 -11.52 -10.00 3.84
N GLY A 165 -12.38 -9.71 4.82
CA GLY A 165 -11.97 -9.55 6.23
C GLY A 165 -11.35 -10.82 6.83
N ASP A 166 -11.87 -12.00 6.48
CA ASP A 166 -11.36 -13.28 6.97
C ASP A 166 -10.02 -13.64 6.32
N TRP A 167 -9.89 -13.41 5.00
CA TRP A 167 -8.62 -13.61 4.29
C TRP A 167 -7.52 -12.72 4.86
N ARG A 168 -7.85 -11.45 5.15
CA ARG A 168 -6.98 -10.51 5.84
C ARG A 168 -6.59 -11.01 7.23
N ALA A 169 -7.57 -11.48 8.01
CA ALA A 169 -7.35 -11.98 9.36
C ALA A 169 -6.40 -13.19 9.35
N ASN A 170 -6.61 -14.16 8.46
CA ASN A 170 -5.75 -15.34 8.33
C ASN A 170 -4.31 -14.91 7.96
N ALA A 171 -4.14 -14.02 6.97
CA ALA A 171 -2.80 -13.54 6.59
C ALA A 171 -2.11 -12.79 7.76
N SER A 172 -2.84 -11.94 8.47
CA SER A 172 -2.31 -11.17 9.59
C SER A 172 -1.96 -12.03 10.80
N VAL A 173 -2.90 -12.85 11.27
CA VAL A 173 -2.78 -13.62 12.50
C VAL A 173 -1.91 -14.86 12.30
N THR A 174 -2.15 -15.63 11.25
CA THR A 174 -1.48 -16.92 11.06
C THR A 174 -0.11 -16.73 10.41
N VAL A 175 0.02 -15.87 9.40
CA VAL A 175 1.32 -15.68 8.74
C VAL A 175 2.15 -14.62 9.47
N MET A 176 1.69 -13.36 9.46
CA MET A 176 2.55 -12.24 9.84
C MET A 176 2.84 -12.20 11.35
N ASN A 177 1.85 -12.41 12.21
CA ASN A 177 2.04 -12.38 13.66
C ASN A 177 2.88 -13.57 14.16
N LYS A 178 2.72 -14.76 13.57
CA LYS A 178 3.54 -15.93 13.96
C LYS A 178 4.97 -15.80 13.47
N LEU A 179 5.19 -15.35 12.23
CA LEU A 179 6.54 -15.07 11.73
C LEU A 179 7.23 -13.99 12.57
N ARG A 180 6.56 -12.86 12.87
CA ARG A 180 7.12 -11.77 13.69
C ARG A 180 7.62 -12.23 15.06
N ARG A 181 7.01 -13.26 15.65
CA ARG A 181 7.41 -13.80 16.96
C ARG A 181 8.73 -14.58 16.93
N TYR A 182 9.28 -14.86 15.76
CA TYR A 182 10.63 -15.39 15.64
C TYR A 182 11.63 -14.44 16.32
N GLU A 183 12.54 -14.97 17.12
CA GLU A 183 13.35 -14.19 18.08
C GLU A 183 14.12 -13.04 17.42
N SER A 184 14.70 -13.29 16.25
CA SER A 184 15.45 -12.28 15.48
C SER A 184 14.55 -11.15 14.95
N PHE A 185 13.25 -11.40 14.79
CA PHE A 185 12.30 -10.42 14.26
C PHE A 185 11.61 -9.63 15.37
N ALA A 186 11.29 -10.26 16.49
CA ALA A 186 10.43 -9.70 17.53
C ALA A 186 10.91 -8.35 18.09
N LYS A 187 12.23 -8.14 18.16
CA LYS A 187 12.84 -6.89 18.67
C LYS A 187 13.07 -5.83 17.59
N ILE A 188 12.97 -6.22 16.32
CA ILE A 188 13.41 -5.40 15.18
C ILE A 188 12.23 -4.95 14.34
N LEU A 189 11.21 -5.79 14.20
CA LEU A 189 10.10 -5.60 13.28
C LEU A 189 8.81 -5.30 14.02
N ASN A 190 8.05 -4.35 13.47
CA ASN A 190 6.69 -4.09 13.88
C ASN A 190 5.73 -4.48 12.75
N VAL A 191 4.60 -5.09 13.12
CA VAL A 191 3.53 -5.47 12.21
C VAL A 191 2.28 -4.74 12.68
N ASN A 192 1.69 -3.95 11.79
CA ASN A 192 0.48 -3.21 12.04
C ASN A 192 -0.62 -3.62 11.07
N GLY A 193 -1.75 -4.06 11.59
CA GLY A 193 -2.98 -4.31 10.84
C GLY A 193 -4.07 -3.26 11.09
N SER A 194 -3.68 -2.07 11.57
CA SER A 194 -4.66 -1.01 11.87
C SER A 194 -5.14 -0.33 10.61
N ASP A 195 -6.43 -0.01 10.66
CA ASP A 195 -7.17 0.60 9.59
C ASP A 195 -7.00 2.13 9.52
N LYS A 196 -5.83 2.61 9.97
CA LYS A 196 -5.51 4.03 10.01
C LYS A 196 -4.93 4.45 8.67
N PRO A 197 -5.45 5.52 8.04
CA PRO A 197 -4.87 6.01 6.81
C PRO A 197 -3.45 6.51 7.05
N TRP A 198 -2.61 6.34 6.02
CA TRP A 198 -1.30 6.97 5.98
C TRP A 198 -1.43 8.49 5.84
N ARG A 199 -0.32 9.21 5.97
CA ARG A 199 -0.29 10.65 5.73
C ARG A 199 -0.47 10.96 4.24
N ALA A 200 -1.32 11.94 3.94
CA ALA A 200 -1.62 12.29 2.56
C ALA A 200 -0.42 12.90 1.82
N GLU A 201 0.49 13.56 2.55
CA GLU A 201 1.72 14.16 2.01
C GLU A 201 2.69 13.13 1.41
N LEU A 202 2.57 11.86 1.82
CA LEU A 202 3.41 10.77 1.30
C LEU A 202 3.00 10.33 -0.11
N LYS A 203 1.81 10.69 -0.59
CA LYS A 203 1.36 10.32 -1.95
C LYS A 203 2.22 10.98 -3.02
N PRO A 204 2.74 10.23 -4.01
CA PRO A 204 3.44 10.84 -5.14
C PRO A 204 2.64 11.97 -5.77
N GLU A 205 3.30 13.08 -6.07
CA GLU A 205 2.68 14.22 -6.74
C GLU A 205 2.48 13.90 -8.23
N ARG A 206 1.33 14.30 -8.78
CA ARG A 206 1.09 14.20 -10.23
C ARG A 206 1.89 15.28 -10.96
N ALA A 207 2.46 14.93 -12.12
CA ALA A 207 3.18 15.88 -12.96
C ALA A 207 2.35 17.13 -13.28
N THR A 208 1.04 16.97 -13.52
CA THR A 208 0.09 18.04 -13.80
C THR A 208 -0.04 19.03 -12.63
N THR A 209 0.01 18.55 -11.38
CA THR A 209 -0.11 19.39 -10.19
C THR A 209 1.14 20.25 -9.95
N VAL A 210 2.32 19.75 -10.32
CA VAL A 210 3.59 20.48 -10.21
C VAL A 210 3.57 21.72 -11.10
N ILE A 211 3.07 21.59 -12.34
CA ILE A 211 2.97 22.70 -13.29
C ILE A 211 2.03 23.79 -12.76
N GLN A 212 0.89 23.42 -12.17
CA GLN A 212 -0.05 24.40 -11.63
C GLN A 212 0.52 25.22 -10.46
N ARG A 213 1.39 24.63 -9.62
CA ARG A 213 2.04 25.39 -8.54
C ARG A 213 3.07 26.40 -9.03
N MET A 214 3.72 26.17 -10.17
CA MET A 214 4.76 27.06 -10.68
C MET A 214 4.21 28.26 -11.48
N VAL A 215 2.94 28.23 -11.91
CA VAL A 215 2.43 29.17 -12.93
C VAL A 215 1.50 30.26 -12.36
N MET A 216 1.40 30.42 -11.04
CA MET A 216 0.89 31.68 -10.50
C MET A 216 2.07 32.60 -10.18
N PRO A 217 2.50 33.49 -11.11
CA PRO A 217 3.27 34.65 -10.68
C PRO A 217 2.47 35.31 -9.55
N PRO A 218 3.14 35.77 -8.48
CA PRO A 218 2.44 36.48 -7.42
C PRO A 218 1.55 37.54 -8.08
N PRO A 219 0.28 37.70 -7.67
CA PRO A 219 -0.54 38.77 -8.20
C PRO A 219 0.31 40.03 -8.10
N ILE A 220 0.55 40.67 -9.25
CA ILE A 220 1.27 41.95 -9.27
C ILE A 220 0.39 42.87 -8.43
N THR A 221 0.77 43.02 -7.17
CA THR A 221 0.17 44.01 -6.29
C THR A 221 0.63 45.33 -6.89
N ILE A 222 -0.18 45.89 -7.78
CA ILE A 222 -0.02 47.27 -8.20
C ILE A 222 -0.27 48.05 -6.92
N SER A 223 0.82 48.39 -6.21
CA SER A 223 0.76 49.32 -5.10
C SER A 223 0.04 50.55 -5.63
N PRO A 224 -1.08 50.98 -5.02
CA PRO A 224 -1.69 52.24 -5.40
C PRO A 224 -0.61 53.31 -5.24
N MET A 225 -0.27 53.99 -6.34
CA MET A 225 0.58 55.17 -6.28
C MET A 225 -0.08 56.15 -5.31
N VAL A 226 0.48 56.26 -4.11
CA VAL A 226 0.22 57.37 -3.23
C VAL A 226 0.84 58.58 -3.92
N VAL A 227 -0.02 59.42 -4.50
CA VAL A 227 0.36 60.75 -4.97
C VAL A 227 0.65 61.57 -3.74
N GLU A 228 1.93 61.71 -3.39
CA GLU A 228 2.38 62.65 -2.35
C GLU A 228 2.11 64.09 -2.82
N PRO A 229 1.40 64.91 -2.02
CA PRO A 229 1.30 66.34 -2.25
C PRO A 229 2.66 66.98 -1.99
N LYS A 230 3.16 67.66 -3.01
CA LYS A 230 4.44 68.36 -3.02
C LYS A 230 4.29 69.72 -2.34
N ASP A 231 4.49 69.77 -1.02
CA ASP A 231 4.67 71.04 -0.32
C ASP A 231 6.11 71.24 0.13
N SER A 232 6.60 72.42 -0.25
CA SER A 232 7.92 72.95 0.03
C SER A 232 8.00 73.39 1.49
N THR A 233 9.15 73.28 2.15
CA THR A 233 9.87 74.36 2.87
C THR A 233 11.12 73.80 3.58
N ALA A 234 12.10 74.69 3.70
CA ALA A 234 13.52 74.52 3.97
C ALA A 234 13.97 74.04 5.37
N ALA A 235 15.28 73.78 5.41
CA ALA A 235 16.25 73.97 6.50
C ALA A 235 16.73 72.72 7.29
N ALA A 236 18.04 72.49 7.14
CA ALA A 236 18.97 71.66 7.94
C ALA A 236 19.22 72.26 9.35
N PRO A 237 20.11 71.74 10.25
CA PRO A 237 21.08 70.63 10.14
C PRO A 237 21.17 69.67 11.38
N ASP A 238 22.10 68.70 11.28
CA ASP A 238 22.90 68.02 12.32
C ASP A 238 22.26 67.13 13.41
N GLN A 239 22.56 65.81 13.38
CA GLN A 239 23.28 65.11 14.47
C GLN A 239 23.44 63.57 14.25
N PRO A 240 24.37 62.90 14.99
CA PRO A 240 25.17 61.80 14.47
C PRO A 240 24.73 60.39 14.83
N ASP A 241 25.39 59.46 14.16
CA ASP A 241 25.38 58.00 14.29
C ASP A 241 25.29 57.47 15.72
N SER A 242 24.39 56.49 15.91
CA SER A 242 24.49 55.53 17.02
C SER A 242 24.11 54.14 16.53
N PHE A 243 25.13 53.32 16.28
CA PHE A 243 25.00 51.88 16.11
C PHE A 243 24.63 51.25 17.46
N SER A 244 23.38 50.81 17.59
CA SER A 244 22.94 49.99 18.71
C SER A 244 22.68 48.57 18.24
N SER A 245 23.61 47.68 18.59
CA SER A 245 23.51 46.24 18.39
C SER A 245 22.79 45.66 19.61
N SER A 246 21.51 45.31 19.47
CA SER A 246 20.73 44.62 20.49
C SER A 246 20.57 43.15 20.13
N ALA A 247 21.39 42.31 20.75
CA ALA A 247 21.20 40.88 20.82
C ALA A 247 19.91 40.60 21.62
N GLY A 248 18.88 40.10 20.93
CA GLY A 248 17.64 39.66 21.54
C GLY A 248 17.84 38.39 22.37
N VAL A 249 17.63 38.50 23.67
CA VAL A 249 17.54 37.39 24.62
C VAL A 249 16.25 36.61 24.34
N ILE A 250 16.38 35.40 23.80
CA ILE A 250 15.26 34.46 23.64
C ILE A 250 14.99 33.78 24.98
N PHE A 251 13.90 34.14 25.63
CA PHE A 251 13.30 33.39 26.73
C PHE A 251 12.69 32.09 26.18
N LYS A 252 13.22 30.93 26.62
CA LYS A 252 12.54 29.62 26.49
C LYS A 252 11.72 29.36 27.77
N PRO A 253 10.44 28.97 27.67
CA PRO A 253 9.70 28.46 28.83
C PRO A 253 10.10 27.00 29.12
N PRO A 254 10.01 26.56 30.39
CA PRO A 254 10.32 25.18 30.76
C PRO A 254 9.16 24.26 30.37
N PHE A 255 9.44 23.28 29.50
CA PHE A 255 8.56 22.14 29.29
C PHE A 255 8.99 21.01 30.22
N ASP A 256 8.33 20.93 31.38
CA ASP A 256 8.25 19.72 32.18
C ASP A 256 6.93 19.04 31.83
N ASN A 257 6.99 17.88 31.17
CA ASN A 257 5.88 16.92 31.12
C ASN A 257 6.41 15.54 30.72
N ARG A 258 6.61 14.71 31.74
CA ARG A 258 6.85 13.27 31.67
C ARG A 258 5.50 12.55 31.72
N PRO A 259 5.10 11.76 30.70
CA PRO A 259 4.00 10.81 30.87
C PRO A 259 4.58 9.46 31.32
N ALA A 260 4.09 8.99 32.46
CA ALA A 260 4.28 7.64 32.96
C ALA A 260 3.43 6.63 32.18
N HIS A 261 3.91 5.38 32.16
CA HIS A 261 3.17 4.13 31.97
C HIS A 261 2.30 3.97 30.71
N PHE A 262 2.83 3.26 29.72
CA PHE A 262 2.03 2.51 28.75
C PHE A 262 1.85 1.08 29.28
N GLU A 263 0.68 0.79 29.82
CA GLU A 263 0.20 -0.57 30.01
C GLU A 263 -0.35 -1.15 28.71
N THR A 264 -0.14 -2.46 28.59
CA THR A 264 -0.43 -3.39 27.51
C THR A 264 -1.89 -3.30 27.06
N LEU A 265 -2.15 -2.94 25.80
CA LEU A 265 -3.48 -3.08 25.19
C LEU A 265 -3.64 -4.50 24.63
N ASP A 266 -4.57 -5.24 25.20
CA ASP A 266 -5.14 -6.45 24.63
C ASP A 266 -5.88 -6.11 23.32
N ASN A 267 -5.43 -6.73 22.23
CA ASN A 267 -6.05 -6.65 20.91
C ASN A 267 -7.00 -7.83 20.73
N ASP A 268 -8.26 -7.68 21.16
CA ASP A 268 -9.33 -8.59 20.73
C ASP A 268 -10.63 -7.79 20.62
N THR A 269 -10.96 -7.34 19.41
CA THR A 269 -12.31 -7.26 18.80
C THR A 269 -12.18 -6.59 17.43
N LEU A 270 -11.89 -7.37 16.38
CA LEU A 270 -11.88 -6.92 14.99
C LEU A 270 -13.26 -7.18 14.36
N SER A 271 -14.13 -6.17 14.34
CA SER A 271 -15.34 -6.16 13.50
C SER A 271 -15.09 -5.20 12.33
N TYR A 272 -14.95 -5.73 11.11
CA TYR A 272 -14.41 -4.94 10.01
C TYR A 272 -15.06 -5.21 8.64
N THR A 273 -15.63 -4.16 8.04
CA THR A 273 -15.90 -4.10 6.60
C THR A 273 -15.26 -2.81 6.07
N SER A 274 -14.16 -2.95 5.33
CA SER A 274 -13.46 -1.85 4.67
C SER A 274 -14.33 -1.30 3.54
N ARG A 275 -15.21 -0.34 3.85
CA ARG A 275 -15.86 0.47 2.81
C ARG A 275 -14.97 1.68 2.55
N TYR A 276 -14.74 1.96 1.27
CA TYR A 276 -14.24 3.24 0.81
C TYR A 276 -15.12 4.37 1.35
N THR A 277 -14.78 4.93 2.50
CA THR A 277 -15.34 6.18 2.99
C THR A 277 -14.21 7.09 3.39
N SER A 278 -13.38 7.47 2.41
CA SER A 278 -12.69 8.76 2.46
C SER A 278 -13.63 9.77 1.81
N THR A 279 -14.62 10.25 2.57
CA THR A 279 -15.54 11.32 2.19
C THR A 279 -14.99 12.71 2.51
N SER A 280 -13.67 12.87 2.59
CA SER A 280 -13.09 14.19 2.44
C SER A 280 -13.45 14.69 1.04
N ASN A 281 -13.78 15.98 0.88
CA ASN A 281 -13.98 16.67 -0.40
C ASN A 281 -12.69 16.72 -1.24
N SER A 282 -11.94 15.62 -1.30
CA SER A 282 -10.76 15.47 -2.11
C SER A 282 -11.18 15.41 -3.56
N ASP A 283 -10.48 16.17 -4.37
CA ASP A 283 -10.51 16.12 -5.83
C ASP A 283 -10.69 14.66 -6.31
N PRO A 284 -11.76 14.36 -7.09
CA PRO A 284 -12.00 13.03 -7.63
C PRO A 284 -10.86 12.52 -8.53
N GLU A 285 -9.92 13.38 -8.87
CA GLU A 285 -8.71 13.04 -9.62
C GLU A 285 -7.46 12.86 -8.74
N SER A 286 -7.58 12.95 -7.42
CA SER A 286 -6.45 12.68 -6.52
C SER A 286 -6.25 11.18 -6.28
N LEU A 287 -4.98 10.76 -6.10
CA LEU A 287 -4.69 9.41 -5.61
C LEU A 287 -5.29 9.22 -4.22
N SER A 288 -5.88 8.04 -3.98
CA SER A 288 -6.35 7.65 -2.66
C SER A 288 -5.17 7.53 -1.71
N THR A 289 -5.32 8.05 -0.49
CA THR A 289 -4.32 7.86 0.56
C THR A 289 -4.26 6.40 0.96
N PRO A 290 -3.07 5.75 0.94
CA PRO A 290 -2.94 4.35 1.30
C PRO A 290 -3.48 4.05 2.69
N LYS A 291 -4.06 2.86 2.80
CA LYS A 291 -4.54 2.27 4.05
C LYS A 291 -4.34 0.76 3.91
N PRO A 292 -3.09 0.29 4.00
CA PRO A 292 -2.79 -1.12 3.83
C PRO A 292 -3.42 -1.94 4.93
N ASP A 293 -3.88 -3.12 4.56
CA ASP A 293 -4.50 -4.08 5.47
C ASP A 293 -3.51 -4.65 6.49
N ILE A 294 -2.26 -4.82 6.06
CA ILE A 294 -1.13 -5.18 6.91
C ILE A 294 0.07 -4.35 6.46
N CYS A 295 0.82 -3.81 7.41
CA CYS A 295 2.05 -3.06 7.16
C CYS A 295 3.15 -3.58 8.07
N VAL A 296 4.33 -3.81 7.49
CA VAL A 296 5.54 -4.23 8.21
C VAL A 296 6.64 -3.22 7.99
N GLY A 297 7.27 -2.82 9.09
CA GLY A 297 8.41 -1.93 9.09
C GLY A 297 9.32 -2.19 10.29
N LEU A 298 10.26 -1.27 10.48
CA LEU A 298 11.19 -1.29 11.60
C LEU A 298 10.52 -0.74 12.86
N GLU A 299 10.66 -1.47 13.96
CA GLU A 299 10.17 -1.08 15.27
C GLU A 299 10.93 0.16 15.77
N HIS A 300 10.20 1.17 16.26
CA HIS A 300 10.79 2.42 16.76
C HIS A 300 11.86 2.19 17.84
N ARG A 301 11.57 1.26 18.76
CA ARG A 301 12.48 0.90 19.86
C ARG A 301 13.75 0.18 19.39
N SER A 302 13.80 -0.22 18.11
CA SER A 302 14.97 -0.90 17.55
C SER A 302 16.06 0.06 17.06
N PHE A 303 15.82 1.37 17.14
CA PHE A 303 16.76 2.45 16.84
C PHE A 303 17.36 3.04 18.13
N GLN A 304 18.55 3.65 18.02
CA GLN A 304 19.17 4.36 19.15
C GLN A 304 18.36 5.61 19.53
N PRO A 305 18.40 6.08 20.80
CA PRO A 305 17.66 7.26 21.23
C PRO A 305 17.93 8.53 20.40
N SER A 306 19.18 8.73 19.96
CA SER A 306 19.55 9.83 19.06
C SER A 306 18.87 9.72 17.70
N GLN A 307 18.83 8.51 17.12
CA GLN A 307 18.16 8.24 15.86
C GLN A 307 16.64 8.41 16.01
N GLN A 308 16.03 7.97 17.11
CA GLN A 308 14.58 8.10 17.35
C GLN A 308 14.08 9.55 17.27
N GLN A 309 14.87 10.51 17.76
CA GLN A 309 14.56 11.95 17.63
C GLN A 309 14.54 12.38 16.16
N THR A 310 15.56 11.98 15.41
CA THR A 310 15.65 12.22 13.96
C THR A 310 14.47 11.59 13.20
N LEU A 311 14.04 10.37 13.56
CA LEU A 311 12.89 9.72 12.93
C LEU A 311 11.59 10.48 13.14
N ASN A 312 11.39 11.04 14.33
CA ASN A 312 10.22 11.86 14.64
C ASN A 312 10.22 13.17 13.85
N TYR A 313 11.38 13.81 13.71
CA TYR A 313 11.55 15.01 12.89
C TYR A 313 11.28 14.73 11.40
N LEU A 314 11.89 13.67 10.87
CA LEU A 314 11.69 13.23 9.48
C LEU A 314 10.31 12.63 9.23
N LYS A 315 9.54 12.36 10.29
CA LYS A 315 8.20 11.78 10.19
C LYS A 315 8.22 10.44 9.44
N THR A 316 9.14 9.53 9.73
CA THR A 316 9.28 8.28 8.94
C THR A 316 8.24 7.20 9.25
N ASP A 317 7.39 7.40 10.27
CA ASP A 317 6.18 6.59 10.46
C ASP A 317 5.15 6.98 9.38
N PRO A 318 4.59 6.04 8.61
CA PRO A 318 3.68 6.40 7.52
C PRO A 318 2.31 6.92 8.01
N HIS A 319 1.93 6.68 9.27
CA HIS A 319 0.61 7.02 9.79
C HIS A 319 0.52 8.46 10.28
N ALA A 320 -0.69 9.02 10.23
CA ALA A 320 -0.95 10.35 10.80
C ALA A 320 -0.81 10.37 12.33
N GLN A 321 -1.23 9.29 12.99
CA GLN A 321 -0.96 9.04 14.40
C GLN A 321 0.15 8.00 14.49
N ALA A 322 1.29 8.36 15.07
CA ALA A 322 2.43 7.46 15.20
C ALA A 322 2.04 6.17 15.93
N ILE A 323 2.50 5.05 15.38
CA ILE A 323 2.27 3.70 15.91
C ILE A 323 3.58 2.99 16.27
N GLY A 324 4.72 3.66 16.06
CA GLY A 324 6.05 3.11 16.32
C GLY A 324 6.54 2.17 15.21
N LEU A 325 6.10 2.39 13.97
CA LEU A 325 6.54 1.64 12.79
C LEU A 325 7.17 2.60 11.81
N HIS A 326 8.47 2.46 11.57
CA HIS A 326 9.24 3.32 10.68
C HIS A 326 9.74 2.54 9.46
N PHE A 327 9.94 3.23 8.33
CA PHE A 327 10.48 2.63 7.10
C PHE A 327 9.76 1.32 6.73
N PRO A 328 8.45 1.40 6.43
CA PRO A 328 7.71 0.24 5.95
C PRO A 328 8.39 -0.34 4.71
N PHE A 329 8.51 -1.66 4.65
CA PHE A 329 9.14 -2.37 3.53
C PHE A 329 8.28 -3.50 2.97
N LEU A 330 7.17 -3.84 3.63
CA LEU A 330 6.19 -4.83 3.17
C LEU A 330 4.79 -4.40 3.56
N ILE A 331 3.85 -4.42 2.60
CA ILE A 331 2.42 -4.19 2.84
C ILE A 331 1.55 -5.28 2.23
N PHE A 332 0.33 -5.43 2.74
CA PHE A 332 -0.72 -6.26 2.16
C PHE A 332 -1.92 -5.40 1.79
N GLU A 333 -2.52 -5.70 0.66
CA GLU A 333 -3.78 -5.12 0.19
C GLU A 333 -4.69 -6.26 -0.23
N ALA A 334 -5.77 -6.45 0.51
CA ALA A 334 -6.85 -7.36 0.16
C ALA A 334 -7.99 -6.58 -0.51
N LYS A 335 -8.61 -7.19 -1.53
CA LYS A 335 -9.84 -6.66 -2.12
C LYS A 335 -10.82 -7.77 -2.46
N GLY A 336 -12.06 -7.58 -2.02
CA GLY A 336 -13.21 -8.37 -2.44
C GLY A 336 -13.81 -7.81 -3.73
N ASN A 337 -14.54 -6.70 -3.64
CA ASN A 337 -15.37 -6.23 -4.77
C ASN A 337 -14.59 -5.61 -5.94
N ALA A 338 -13.39 -5.06 -5.70
CA ALA A 338 -12.58 -4.43 -6.75
C ALA A 338 -11.69 -5.45 -7.50
N GLY A 339 -11.68 -6.71 -7.03
CA GLY A 339 -10.79 -7.76 -7.49
C GLY A 339 -9.31 -7.46 -7.27
N LEU A 340 -8.48 -8.35 -7.77
CA LEU A 340 -7.02 -8.31 -7.66
C LEU A 340 -6.44 -7.04 -8.27
N PHE A 341 -7.03 -6.53 -9.35
CA PHE A 341 -6.58 -5.28 -9.99
C PHE A 341 -6.71 -4.06 -9.05
N GLY A 342 -7.77 -4.02 -8.25
CA GLY A 342 -7.95 -3.00 -7.22
C GLY A 342 -6.90 -3.11 -6.13
N ALA A 343 -6.58 -4.33 -5.68
CA ALA A 343 -5.54 -4.59 -4.69
C ALA A 343 -4.15 -4.19 -5.20
N GLN A 344 -3.79 -4.58 -6.43
CA GLN A 344 -2.53 -4.19 -7.09
C GLN A 344 -2.38 -2.66 -7.17
N ASN A 345 -3.43 -1.96 -7.58
CA ASN A 345 -3.38 -0.49 -7.69
C ASN A 345 -3.15 0.18 -6.33
N GLN A 346 -3.81 -0.29 -5.27
CA GLN A 346 -3.58 0.25 -3.91
C GLN A 346 -2.19 -0.09 -3.40
N ALA A 347 -1.74 -1.32 -3.65
CA ALA A 347 -0.44 -1.80 -3.23
C ALA A 347 0.69 -0.98 -3.88
N ALA A 348 0.55 -0.66 -5.17
CA ALA A 348 1.51 0.19 -5.88
C ALA A 348 1.56 1.63 -5.32
N VAL A 349 0.42 2.24 -4.99
CA VAL A 349 0.40 3.58 -4.36
C VAL A 349 1.01 3.51 -2.95
N GLY A 350 0.67 2.49 -2.16
CA GLY A 350 1.27 2.24 -0.85
C GLY A 350 2.78 2.09 -0.96
N ALA A 351 3.27 1.28 -1.89
CA ALA A 351 4.70 1.09 -2.10
C ALA A 351 5.42 2.35 -2.59
N ALA A 352 4.81 3.16 -3.44
CA ALA A 352 5.38 4.44 -3.82
C ALA A 352 5.51 5.39 -2.62
N CYS A 353 4.54 5.39 -1.68
CA CYS A 353 4.67 6.11 -0.42
C CYS A 353 5.82 5.56 0.46
N MET A 354 6.03 4.24 0.51
CA MET A 354 7.16 3.63 1.23
C MET A 354 8.50 4.11 0.66
N LEU A 355 8.65 4.08 -0.67
CA LEU A 355 9.86 4.55 -1.35
C LEU A 355 10.12 6.05 -1.13
N ARG A 356 9.07 6.87 -1.03
CA ARG A 356 9.24 8.30 -0.66
C ARG A 356 9.71 8.50 0.77
N ILE A 357 9.36 7.63 1.72
CA ILE A 357 9.92 7.69 3.08
C ILE A 357 11.43 7.42 3.05
N LEU A 358 11.89 6.53 2.15
CA LEU A 358 13.31 6.21 1.99
C LEU A 358 14.12 7.37 1.40
N ASP A 359 13.52 8.15 0.51
CA ASP A 359 14.16 9.37 -0.01
C ASP A 359 14.51 10.37 1.10
N LEU A 360 13.74 10.40 2.20
CA LEU A 360 13.97 11.34 3.32
C LEU A 360 15.32 11.14 4.00
N VAL A 361 15.88 9.94 3.90
CA VAL A 361 17.18 9.58 4.46
C VAL A 361 18.22 9.29 3.38
N SER A 362 17.89 9.52 2.10
CA SER A 362 18.77 9.19 0.95
C SER A 362 19.26 7.73 0.98
N CYS A 363 18.43 6.80 1.47
CA CYS A 363 18.78 5.38 1.51
C CYS A 363 18.54 4.80 0.11
N GLY A 364 19.60 4.82 -0.72
CA GLY A 364 19.69 4.61 -2.18
C GLY A 364 18.76 3.59 -2.85
N ASP A 365 19.31 2.66 -3.66
CA ASP A 365 18.55 1.71 -4.49
C ASP A 365 17.78 0.68 -3.66
N MET A 366 16.81 1.13 -2.89
CA MET A 366 16.02 0.31 -2.01
C MET A 366 14.74 -0.13 -2.71
N VAL A 367 14.31 -1.33 -2.33
CA VAL A 367 13.05 -1.89 -2.80
C VAL A 367 12.03 -1.91 -1.68
N ALA A 368 10.76 -1.91 -2.05
CA ALA A 368 9.67 -2.22 -1.16
C ALA A 368 8.88 -3.42 -1.71
N TRP A 369 8.18 -4.12 -0.85
CA TRP A 369 7.40 -5.31 -1.21
C TRP A 369 5.92 -5.08 -0.96
N SER A 370 5.07 -5.70 -1.76
CA SER A 370 3.65 -5.78 -1.44
C SER A 370 3.03 -7.11 -1.81
N VAL A 371 1.93 -7.44 -1.14
CA VAL A 371 1.10 -8.59 -1.45
C VAL A 371 -0.30 -8.10 -1.83
N ALA A 372 -0.72 -8.35 -3.07
CA ALA A 372 -2.09 -8.13 -3.52
C ALA A 372 -2.89 -9.43 -3.35
N THR A 373 -4.07 -9.36 -2.73
CA THR A 373 -4.87 -10.55 -2.39
C THR A 373 -6.31 -10.46 -2.93
N GLU A 374 -6.76 -11.52 -3.59
CA GLU A 374 -8.17 -11.76 -3.94
C GLU A 374 -8.55 -13.20 -3.52
N GLY A 375 -9.27 -13.32 -2.39
CA GLY A 375 -9.60 -14.61 -1.81
C GLY A 375 -8.33 -15.44 -1.51
N PRO A 376 -8.22 -16.67 -2.04
CA PRO A 376 -7.04 -17.53 -1.81
C PRO A 376 -5.85 -17.23 -2.74
N ILE A 377 -5.93 -16.23 -3.61
CA ILE A 377 -4.85 -15.85 -4.52
C ILE A 377 -4.05 -14.71 -3.91
N HIS A 378 -2.73 -14.90 -3.79
CA HIS A 378 -1.79 -13.87 -3.40
C HIS A 378 -0.78 -13.63 -4.51
N GLU A 379 -0.55 -12.38 -4.85
CA GLU A 379 0.51 -11.95 -5.75
C GLU A 379 1.56 -11.16 -4.97
N LEU A 380 2.82 -11.55 -5.08
CA LEU A 380 3.95 -10.79 -4.53
C LEU A 380 4.50 -9.84 -5.58
N TRP A 381 4.71 -8.60 -5.17
CA TRP A 381 5.25 -7.53 -5.99
C TRP A 381 6.50 -6.96 -5.35
N VAL A 382 7.50 -6.67 -6.16
CA VAL A 382 8.64 -5.82 -5.78
C VAL A 382 8.48 -4.44 -6.42
N HIS A 383 8.78 -3.41 -5.66
CA HIS A 383 8.66 -2.02 -6.07
C HIS A 383 9.99 -1.31 -5.93
N HIS A 384 10.33 -0.48 -6.92
CA HIS A 384 11.56 0.31 -6.91
C HIS A 384 11.39 1.60 -7.70
N ARG A 385 12.37 2.49 -7.61
CA ARG A 385 12.51 3.62 -8.54
C ARG A 385 13.39 3.21 -9.71
N ASP A 386 13.05 3.65 -10.91
CA ASP A 386 13.96 3.57 -12.06
C ASP A 386 14.89 4.79 -12.11
N VAL A 387 15.77 4.83 -13.13
CA VAL A 387 16.71 5.92 -13.37
C VAL A 387 16.01 7.28 -13.61
N GLU A 388 14.76 7.27 -14.04
CA GLU A 388 13.91 8.46 -14.23
C GLU A 388 13.11 8.81 -12.97
N LYS A 389 13.39 8.14 -11.85
CA LYS A 389 12.70 8.25 -10.56
C LYS A 389 11.23 7.88 -10.59
N LYS A 390 10.76 7.17 -11.63
CA LYS A 390 9.40 6.61 -11.70
C LYS A 390 9.33 5.35 -10.85
N TYR A 391 8.16 5.10 -10.28
CA TYR A 391 7.90 3.93 -9.46
C TYR A 391 7.50 2.77 -10.36
N GLN A 392 8.27 1.70 -10.32
CA GLN A 392 8.02 0.47 -11.06
C GLN A 392 7.55 -0.61 -10.08
N SER A 393 6.60 -1.44 -10.52
CA SER A 393 6.12 -2.61 -9.77
C SER A 393 6.23 -3.84 -10.66
N VAL A 394 6.95 -4.85 -10.16
CA VAL A 394 7.26 -6.09 -10.89
C VAL A 394 6.69 -7.28 -10.13
N ASN A 395 5.85 -8.08 -10.80
CA ASN A 395 5.34 -9.31 -10.20
C ASN A 395 6.47 -10.33 -9.97
N LYS A 396 6.51 -10.94 -8.80
CA LYS A 396 7.51 -11.93 -8.39
C LYS A 396 6.97 -13.33 -8.17
N GLY A 397 5.65 -13.46 -8.06
CA GLY A 397 5.03 -14.76 -7.88
C GLY A 397 3.55 -14.63 -7.59
N VAL A 398 2.84 -15.71 -7.91
CA VAL A 398 1.41 -15.86 -7.67
C VAL A 398 1.18 -17.21 -7.05
N TRP A 399 0.47 -17.24 -5.92
CA TRP A 399 0.18 -18.47 -5.19
C TRP A 399 -1.30 -18.58 -4.89
N ARG A 400 -1.85 -19.79 -5.10
CA ARG A 400 -3.15 -20.18 -4.59
C ARG A 400 -2.95 -20.96 -3.29
N VAL A 401 -3.11 -20.30 -2.15
CA VAL A 401 -2.69 -20.85 -0.84
C VAL A 401 -3.62 -21.94 -0.28
N THR A 402 -4.67 -22.32 -1.00
CA THR A 402 -5.41 -23.57 -0.72
C THR A 402 -4.66 -24.82 -1.20
N ASN A 403 -3.58 -24.65 -1.97
CA ASN A 403 -2.61 -25.69 -2.28
C ASN A 403 -1.44 -25.62 -1.28
N GLU A 404 -0.99 -26.77 -0.78
CA GLU A 404 -0.01 -26.86 0.32
C GLU A 404 1.38 -26.40 -0.12
N ASP A 405 1.85 -26.81 -1.30
CA ASP A 405 3.13 -26.38 -1.85
C ASP A 405 3.14 -24.86 -2.10
N ALA A 406 2.03 -24.33 -2.63
CA ALA A 406 1.87 -22.90 -2.86
C ALA A 406 1.83 -22.11 -1.55
N ALA A 407 1.18 -22.64 -0.50
CA ALA A 407 1.20 -22.04 0.84
C ALA A 407 2.62 -22.07 1.45
N ASN A 408 3.35 -23.17 1.30
CA ASN A 408 4.75 -23.27 1.75
C ASN A 408 5.65 -22.26 1.05
N ALA A 409 5.54 -22.16 -0.28
CA ALA A 409 6.30 -21.20 -1.07
C ALA A 409 5.97 -19.75 -0.69
N PHE A 410 4.68 -19.42 -0.52
CA PHE A 410 4.25 -18.09 -0.11
C PHE A 410 4.77 -17.70 1.29
N VAL A 411 4.56 -18.56 2.30
CA VAL A 411 5.05 -18.30 3.67
C VAL A 411 6.57 -18.27 3.72
N GLY A 412 7.24 -19.11 2.93
CA GLY A 412 8.70 -19.08 2.76
C GLY A 412 9.19 -17.74 2.19
N ALA A 413 8.52 -17.20 1.18
CA ALA A 413 8.83 -15.88 0.63
C ALA A 413 8.63 -14.77 1.69
N MET A 414 7.55 -14.84 2.48
CA MET A 414 7.33 -13.88 3.58
C MET A 414 8.45 -13.94 4.62
N ALA A 415 8.84 -15.14 5.05
CA ALA A 415 9.95 -15.31 5.99
C ALA A 415 11.28 -14.75 5.45
N LYS A 416 11.58 -14.97 4.16
CA LYS A 416 12.75 -14.42 3.49
C LYS A 416 12.74 -12.89 3.43
N ILE A 417 11.59 -12.28 3.12
CA ILE A 417 11.43 -10.82 3.12
C ILE A 417 11.63 -10.25 4.54
N LEU A 418 11.08 -10.88 5.58
CA LEU A 418 11.29 -10.46 6.97
C LEU A 418 12.74 -10.62 7.43
N LEU A 419 13.41 -11.69 6.99
CA LEU A 419 14.83 -11.90 7.23
C LEU A 419 15.68 -10.81 6.57
N TRP A 420 15.43 -10.51 5.30
CA TRP A 420 16.07 -9.39 4.60
C TRP A 420 15.78 -8.03 5.27
N GLY A 421 14.52 -7.80 5.66
CA GLY A 421 14.05 -6.59 6.33
C GLY A 421 14.76 -6.32 7.66
N SER A 422 14.90 -7.38 8.49
CA SER A 422 15.52 -7.29 9.81
C SER A 422 17.04 -7.23 9.78
N THR A 423 17.67 -7.66 8.69
CA THR A 423 19.13 -7.71 8.54
C THR A 423 19.64 -6.64 7.59
N VAL A 424 19.60 -6.90 6.29
CA VAL A 424 20.18 -6.06 5.23
C VAL A 424 19.48 -4.70 5.15
N TYR A 425 18.14 -4.69 5.12
CA TYR A 425 17.38 -3.46 4.97
C TYR A 425 17.61 -2.53 6.17
N LYS A 426 17.44 -3.04 7.40
CA LYS A 426 17.72 -2.27 8.62
C LYS A 426 19.13 -1.70 8.64
N GLN A 427 20.15 -2.49 8.28
CA GLN A 427 21.52 -2.01 8.29
C GLN A 427 21.75 -0.84 7.33
N ARG A 428 21.15 -0.89 6.13
CA ARG A 428 21.19 0.22 5.16
C ARG A 428 20.51 1.48 5.68
N ILE A 429 19.39 1.35 6.39
CA ILE A 429 18.70 2.47 7.03
C ILE A 429 19.59 3.11 8.11
N LEU A 430 20.22 2.29 8.96
CA LEU A 430 21.12 2.79 10.01
C LEU A 430 22.30 3.56 9.39
N GLN A 431 22.94 3.01 8.35
CA GLN A 431 24.01 3.69 7.62
C GLN A 431 23.56 5.03 7.03
N ALA A 432 22.36 5.07 6.45
CA ALA A 432 21.78 6.30 5.89
C ALA A 432 21.51 7.35 6.98
N LEU A 433 20.97 6.94 8.13
CA LEU A 433 20.71 7.82 9.27
C LEU A 433 22.01 8.36 9.90
N ASP A 434 23.03 7.50 10.04
CA ASP A 434 24.32 7.88 10.63
C ASP A 434 25.11 8.84 9.73
N GLY A 435 24.86 8.80 8.42
CA GLY A 435 25.43 9.74 7.44
C GLY A 435 24.75 11.11 7.42
N MET A 436 23.61 11.28 8.10
CA MET A 436 22.93 12.57 8.11
C MET A 436 23.57 13.57 9.08
N PRO A 437 23.60 14.87 8.75
CA PRO A 437 24.05 15.90 9.68
C PRO A 437 23.21 15.88 10.96
N SER A 438 23.86 15.83 12.12
CA SER A 438 23.16 15.92 13.40
C SER A 438 22.34 17.20 13.45
N PHE A 439 21.03 17.07 13.63
CA PHE A 439 20.14 18.20 13.76
C PHE A 439 20.49 18.94 15.07
N ARG A 440 21.13 20.11 14.97
CA ARG A 440 21.28 21.02 16.12
C ARG A 440 19.97 21.78 16.25
N GLY A 441 19.05 21.22 17.05
CA GLY A 441 17.77 21.84 17.38
C GLY A 441 17.90 23.04 18.30
#